data_AF-A0A368H9D9-F1
#
_entry.id   AF-A0A368H9D9-F1
#
_cell.length_a   1.000
_cell.length_b   1.000
_cell.length_c   1.000
_cell.angle_alpha   90.00
_cell.angle_beta   90.00
_cell.angle_gamma   90.00
#
_symmetry.space_group_name_H-M   'P 1'
#
loop_
_entity.id
_entity.type
_entity.pdbx_description
1 polymer ?
#
loop_
_entity_poly.entity_id
_entity_poly.type
_entity_poly.pdbx_seq_one_letter_code
_entity_poly.pdbx_strand_id
1 'polypeptide(L)'
;MTELLPQGNHLLSSVIFLEGYYLEQRAKMSDAAGSVPHTPGALRADEIMTDEDFVKAIEAMGGENDNDIGELLKVMNENRIISWEEAERILNDTGNAPVKSSLPEQTRPTEPDNDTDVDQCIQKLMDNDTGLKEVNLNNMKRTPIPQIRRLIEALAYNEHCERLSLANMGLYDNDIAVLITVVEMNTALKKLNLETNYLSGDFFAKLFKAALVNQTLEEVKAVNQGVSFATVAEKEIIDSIVANTGLTKISINLRLPEGRHKVENATLRNGEYKRILRREAAKKAKWEAEELAKNPVVRP
;
A
#
# COMPACT_ATOMS: atom_id res chain seq x y z
N MET A 1 -66.35 1.33 -29.97
CA MET A 1 -65.89 2.11 -28.81
C MET A 1 -64.42 1.82 -28.62
N THR A 2 -63.56 2.69 -29.16
CA THR A 2 -62.11 2.62 -28.96
C THR A 2 -61.68 4.07 -28.74
N GLU A 3 -61.53 4.45 -27.46
CA GLU A 3 -61.10 5.79 -27.06
C GLU A 3 -59.60 5.96 -27.30
N LEU A 4 -59.27 6.99 -28.06
CA LEU A 4 -57.95 7.55 -28.27
C LEU A 4 -57.64 8.51 -27.11
N LEU A 5 -56.56 8.26 -26.36
CA LEU A 5 -55.99 9.23 -25.41
C LEU A 5 -54.58 9.66 -25.86
N PRO A 6 -54.24 10.96 -25.73
CA PRO A 6 -53.11 11.58 -26.40
C PRO A 6 -51.80 11.44 -25.62
N GLN A 7 -50.72 11.09 -26.32
CA GLN A 7 -49.35 11.27 -25.85
C GLN A 7 -48.93 12.73 -26.05
N GLY A 8 -48.71 13.44 -24.94
CA GLY A 8 -48.10 14.77 -25.00
C GLY A 8 -48.26 15.55 -23.70
N ASN A 9 -47.37 15.31 -22.71
CA ASN A 9 -46.94 16.36 -21.76
C ASN A 9 -45.79 16.01 -20.79
N HIS A 10 -45.10 14.87 -20.92
CA HIS A 10 -44.09 14.48 -19.94
C HIS A 10 -42.74 15.21 -20.03
N LEU A 11 -42.45 15.96 -21.10
CA LEU A 11 -41.17 16.67 -21.24
C LEU A 11 -41.18 18.10 -20.68
N LEU A 12 -42.34 18.75 -20.60
CA LEU A 12 -42.46 20.12 -20.05
C LEU A 12 -42.43 20.15 -18.51
N SER A 13 -42.92 19.10 -17.84
CA SER A 13 -42.86 19.01 -16.37
C SER A 13 -41.45 18.74 -15.83
N SER A 14 -40.57 18.12 -16.61
CA SER A 14 -39.19 17.79 -16.18
C SER A 14 -38.25 19.00 -16.30
N VAL A 15 -38.49 19.86 -17.28
CA VAL A 15 -37.69 21.08 -17.51
C VAL A 15 -37.97 22.14 -16.44
N ILE A 16 -39.24 22.31 -16.05
CA ILE A 16 -39.64 23.24 -14.97
C ILE A 16 -39.08 22.80 -13.60
N PHE A 17 -38.96 21.49 -13.35
CA PHE A 17 -38.42 20.97 -12.09
C PHE A 17 -36.88 21.12 -11.99
N LEU A 18 -36.17 21.08 -13.12
CA LEU A 18 -34.71 21.28 -13.17
C LEU A 18 -34.32 22.77 -13.10
N GLU A 19 -35.07 23.68 -13.73
CA GLU A 19 -34.82 25.12 -13.59
C GLU A 19 -35.07 25.63 -12.16
N GLY A 20 -36.11 25.13 -11.48
CA GLY A 20 -36.36 25.44 -10.07
C GLY A 20 -35.22 25.01 -9.14
N TYR A 21 -34.65 23.82 -9.37
CA TYR A 21 -33.55 23.29 -8.56
C TYR A 21 -32.23 24.06 -8.79
N TYR A 22 -31.98 24.53 -10.02
CA TYR A 22 -30.80 25.35 -10.34
C TYR A 22 -30.88 26.77 -9.79
N LEU A 23 -32.07 27.39 -9.79
CA LEU A 23 -32.29 28.72 -9.20
C LEU A 23 -32.19 28.68 -7.66
N GLU A 24 -32.66 27.59 -7.02
CA GLU A 24 -32.58 27.42 -5.57
C GLU A 24 -31.14 27.14 -5.08
N GLN A 25 -30.32 26.43 -5.88
CA GLN A 25 -28.88 26.28 -5.58
C GLN A 25 -28.10 27.57 -5.79
N ARG A 26 -28.49 28.41 -6.76
CA ARG A 26 -27.84 29.69 -7.03
C ARG A 26 -28.15 30.75 -5.96
N ALA A 27 -29.34 30.72 -5.37
CA ALA A 27 -29.70 31.56 -4.21
C ALA A 27 -28.99 31.11 -2.91
N LYS A 28 -28.76 29.80 -2.73
CA LYS A 28 -27.99 29.26 -1.59
C LYS A 28 -26.48 29.52 -1.69
N MET A 29 -25.96 29.80 -2.88
CA MET A 29 -24.55 30.18 -3.11
C MET A 29 -24.28 31.68 -2.97
N SER A 30 -25.31 32.56 -3.04
CA SER A 30 -25.12 34.01 -2.91
C SER A 30 -25.12 34.55 -1.48
N ASP A 31 -25.65 33.78 -0.51
CA ASP A 31 -25.73 34.19 0.91
C ASP A 31 -24.57 33.67 1.79
N ALA A 32 -23.55 33.05 1.20
CA ALA A 32 -22.35 32.57 1.92
C ALA A 32 -21.12 33.47 1.72
N ALA A 33 -21.32 34.76 1.43
CA ALA A 33 -20.25 35.77 1.46
C ALA A 33 -20.03 36.27 2.90
N GLY A 34 -19.54 35.38 3.77
CA GLY A 34 -19.29 35.67 5.17
C GLY A 34 -18.15 34.81 5.73
N SER A 35 -16.97 35.45 5.85
CA SER A 35 -15.78 35.00 6.59
C SER A 35 -15.28 33.57 6.32
N VAL A 36 -14.36 33.43 5.36
CA VAL A 36 -13.54 32.23 5.20
C VAL A 36 -12.25 32.38 6.04
N PRO A 37 -11.86 31.40 6.87
CA PRO A 37 -10.62 31.45 7.64
C PRO A 37 -9.38 31.44 6.74
N HIS A 38 -8.38 32.22 7.13
CA HIS A 38 -7.09 32.39 6.47
C HIS A 38 -6.38 31.08 6.08
N THR A 39 -6.08 30.93 4.79
CA THR A 39 -4.98 30.10 4.29
C THR A 39 -3.65 30.83 4.54
N PRO A 40 -2.65 30.21 5.19
CA PRO A 40 -1.34 30.81 5.33
C PRO A 40 -0.65 30.85 3.96
N GLY A 41 -0.35 32.04 3.44
CA GLY A 41 0.48 32.23 2.24
C GLY A 41 -0.16 32.94 1.04
N ALA A 42 -1.41 33.39 1.13
CA ALA A 42 -1.99 34.29 0.13
C ALA A 42 -1.76 35.75 0.55
N LEU A 43 -0.87 36.45 -0.15
CA LEU A 43 -0.63 37.89 0.04
C LEU A 43 -1.92 38.67 -0.28
N ARG A 44 -2.25 39.66 0.56
CA ARG A 44 -3.46 40.47 0.39
C ARG A 44 -3.28 41.42 -0.80
N ALA A 45 -4.39 41.80 -1.46
CA ALA A 45 -4.37 42.79 -2.55
C ALA A 45 -3.78 44.15 -2.12
N ASP A 46 -3.80 44.43 -0.81
CA ASP A 46 -3.23 45.62 -0.18
C ASP A 46 -1.69 45.53 0.01
N GLU A 47 -1.09 44.37 -0.27
CA GLU A 47 0.37 44.13 -0.29
C GLU A 47 0.96 44.09 -1.71
N ILE A 48 0.12 44.29 -2.73
CA ILE A 48 0.56 44.32 -4.13
C ILE A 48 1.09 45.71 -4.42
N MET A 49 2.42 45.84 -4.47
CA MET A 49 3.11 47.07 -4.85
C MET A 49 2.58 47.56 -6.20
N THR A 50 2.11 48.80 -6.25
CA THR A 50 1.65 49.40 -7.51
C THR A 50 2.84 49.75 -8.39
N ASP A 51 2.66 49.81 -9.70
CA ASP A 51 3.74 50.11 -10.65
C ASP A 51 4.43 51.47 -10.33
N GLU A 52 3.72 52.43 -9.74
CA GLU A 52 4.30 53.70 -9.26
C GLU A 52 5.19 53.54 -8.03
N ASP A 53 4.81 52.68 -7.09
CA ASP A 53 5.62 52.37 -5.90
C ASP A 53 6.88 51.58 -6.27
N PHE A 54 6.78 50.71 -7.29
CA PHE A 54 7.90 49.94 -7.84
C PHE A 54 8.93 50.84 -8.52
N VAL A 55 8.46 51.82 -9.32
CA VAL A 55 9.33 52.82 -9.96
C VAL A 55 10.03 53.69 -8.91
N LYS A 56 9.32 54.12 -7.86
CA LYS A 56 9.90 54.89 -6.76
C LYS A 56 10.95 54.11 -5.96
N ALA A 57 10.76 52.81 -5.78
CA ALA A 57 11.73 51.93 -5.12
C ALA A 57 13.00 51.69 -5.95
N ILE A 58 12.86 51.62 -7.28
CA ILE A 58 14.00 51.52 -8.21
C ILE A 58 14.81 52.82 -8.23
N GLU A 59 14.15 53.97 -8.27
CA GLU A 59 14.84 55.27 -8.21
C GLU A 59 15.55 55.49 -6.86
N ALA A 60 15.00 54.96 -5.76
CA ALA A 60 15.62 55.01 -4.44
C ALA A 60 16.83 54.06 -4.29
N MET A 61 16.95 53.03 -5.14
CA MET A 61 18.11 52.11 -5.19
C MET A 61 19.15 52.50 -6.26
N GLY A 62 18.96 53.61 -6.99
CA GLY A 62 19.85 54.10 -8.04
C GLY A 62 21.23 54.60 -7.57
N GLY A 63 21.74 54.07 -6.47
CA GLY A 63 23.05 54.41 -5.93
C GLY A 63 23.60 53.30 -5.06
N GLU A 64 23.96 52.15 -5.65
CA GLU A 64 25.19 51.42 -5.33
C GLU A 64 25.36 50.15 -6.20
N ASN A 65 26.45 50.15 -6.98
CA ASN A 65 27.21 49.02 -7.55
C ASN A 65 26.58 48.13 -8.64
N ASP A 66 26.88 48.48 -9.90
CA ASP A 66 26.62 47.73 -11.15
C ASP A 66 27.21 46.30 -11.23
N ASN A 67 27.99 45.85 -10.24
CA ASN A 67 28.66 44.55 -10.31
C ASN A 67 27.74 43.37 -9.97
N ASP A 68 26.69 43.55 -9.17
CA ASP A 68 25.79 42.46 -8.77
C ASP A 68 24.65 42.22 -9.79
N ILE A 69 24.34 43.22 -10.62
CA ILE A 69 23.39 43.11 -11.74
C ILE A 69 23.95 42.17 -12.82
N GLY A 70 25.27 42.19 -13.05
CA GLY A 70 25.93 41.30 -14.01
C GLY A 70 25.86 39.82 -13.61
N GLU A 71 25.96 39.53 -12.31
CA GLU A 71 25.86 38.16 -11.80
C GLU A 71 24.40 37.66 -11.80
N LEU A 72 23.43 38.54 -11.46
CA LEU A 72 22.01 38.25 -11.61
C LEU A 72 21.59 38.02 -13.07
N LEU A 73 22.08 38.83 -14.01
CA LEU A 73 21.82 38.67 -15.45
C LEU A 73 22.41 37.37 -15.99
N LYS A 74 23.55 36.93 -15.46
CA LYS A 74 24.16 35.63 -15.81
C LYS A 74 23.30 34.46 -15.33
N VAL A 75 22.81 34.52 -14.09
CA VAL A 75 21.91 33.51 -13.52
C VAL A 75 20.51 33.52 -14.19
N MET A 76 20.03 34.69 -14.64
CA MET A 76 18.77 34.79 -15.40
C MET A 76 18.91 34.31 -16.86
N ASN A 77 20.08 34.46 -17.47
CA ASN A 77 20.34 33.94 -18.84
C ASN A 77 20.39 32.41 -18.89
N GLU A 78 20.73 31.74 -17.79
CA GLU A 78 20.69 30.28 -17.70
C GLU A 78 19.25 29.72 -17.73
N ASN A 79 18.23 30.56 -17.49
CA ASN A 79 16.80 30.19 -17.51
C ASN A 79 15.98 31.01 -18.53
N ARG A 80 16.60 31.65 -19.53
CA ARG A 80 15.87 32.40 -20.57
C ARG A 80 15.26 31.44 -21.59
N ILE A 81 13.93 31.51 -21.77
CA ILE A 81 13.27 30.92 -22.94
C ILE A 81 13.73 31.74 -24.15
N ILE A 82 14.59 31.14 -24.96
CA ILE A 82 15.17 31.74 -26.17
C ILE A 82 14.06 31.96 -27.22
N SER A 83 14.14 33.08 -27.94
CA SER A 83 13.19 33.36 -29.02
C SER A 83 13.38 32.39 -30.20
N TRP A 84 12.35 32.17 -31.01
CA TRP A 84 12.40 31.23 -32.13
C TRP A 84 13.53 31.55 -33.13
N GLU A 85 13.84 32.83 -33.37
CA GLU A 85 14.96 33.25 -34.25
C GLU A 85 16.35 33.00 -33.62
N GLU A 86 16.49 33.13 -32.30
CA GLU A 86 17.73 32.77 -31.57
C GLU A 86 17.93 31.25 -31.55
N ALA A 87 16.84 30.47 -31.40
CA ALA A 87 16.88 29.02 -31.45
C ALA A 87 17.29 28.50 -32.84
N GLU A 88 16.82 29.11 -33.93
CA GLU A 88 17.22 28.76 -35.30
C GLU A 88 18.70 29.03 -35.56
N ARG A 89 19.26 30.12 -35.03
CA ARG A 89 20.71 30.39 -35.13
C ARG A 89 21.55 29.34 -34.39
N ILE A 90 21.11 28.92 -33.20
CA ILE A 90 21.81 27.90 -32.40
C ILE A 90 21.69 26.51 -33.05
N LEU A 91 20.53 26.18 -33.62
CA LEU A 91 20.27 24.94 -34.36
C LEU A 91 21.06 24.87 -35.68
N ASN A 92 21.27 26.00 -36.36
CA ASN A 92 22.09 26.05 -37.58
C ASN A 92 23.60 26.00 -37.31
N ASP A 93 24.07 26.46 -36.14
CA ASP A 93 25.50 26.45 -35.79
C ASP A 93 25.94 25.16 -35.06
N THR A 94 24.99 24.47 -34.40
CA THR A 94 25.26 23.21 -33.69
C THR A 94 24.81 22.04 -34.55
N GLY A 95 25.72 21.49 -35.36
CA GLY A 95 25.43 20.38 -36.27
C GLY A 95 24.66 19.23 -35.61
N ASN A 96 23.39 19.09 -36.00
CA ASN A 96 22.52 17.89 -36.01
C ASN A 96 22.84 16.74 -35.02
N ALA A 97 23.11 17.04 -33.75
CA ALA A 97 23.23 16.02 -32.71
C ALA A 97 21.96 16.02 -31.85
N PRO A 98 21.22 14.90 -31.75
CA PRO A 98 20.01 14.84 -30.94
C PRO A 98 20.37 14.98 -29.46
N VAL A 99 19.87 16.04 -28.81
CA VAL A 99 19.97 16.23 -27.37
C VAL A 99 19.08 15.17 -26.70
N LYS A 100 19.70 14.10 -26.19
CA LYS A 100 19.02 13.09 -25.38
C LYS A 100 18.71 13.71 -24.02
N SER A 101 17.45 14.11 -23.81
CA SER A 101 16.90 14.32 -22.47
C SER A 101 16.91 12.98 -21.76
N SER A 102 18.01 12.67 -21.09
CA SER A 102 18.12 11.52 -20.22
C SER A 102 17.69 11.99 -18.84
N LEU A 103 16.55 11.48 -18.37
CA LEU A 103 16.26 11.45 -16.94
C LEU A 103 17.51 10.88 -16.24
N PRO A 104 17.90 11.40 -15.06
CA PRO A 104 19.01 10.84 -14.30
C PRO A 104 18.82 9.33 -14.20
N GLU A 105 19.90 8.59 -14.44
CA GLU A 105 19.88 7.14 -14.48
C GLU A 105 19.18 6.64 -13.21
N GLN A 106 18.06 5.93 -13.39
CA GLN A 106 17.29 5.37 -12.28
C GLN A 106 18.18 4.33 -11.61
N THR A 107 19.02 4.76 -10.68
CA THR A 107 19.79 3.87 -9.81
C THR A 107 18.77 3.24 -8.88
N ARG A 108 18.23 2.09 -9.29
CA ARG A 108 17.43 1.25 -8.40
C ARG A 108 18.32 0.99 -7.17
N PRO A 109 17.91 1.35 -5.95
CA PRO A 109 18.68 1.03 -4.75
C PRO A 109 18.97 -0.47 -4.79
N THR A 110 20.24 -0.83 -4.97
CA THR A 110 20.63 -2.24 -4.97
C THR A 110 20.80 -2.59 -3.51
N GLU A 111 19.69 -2.99 -2.88
CA GLU A 111 19.75 -3.61 -1.57
C GLU A 111 20.74 -4.79 -1.63
N PRO A 112 21.54 -5.01 -0.58
CA PRO A 112 22.47 -6.14 -0.55
C PRO A 112 21.69 -7.45 -0.74
N ASP A 113 22.26 -8.35 -1.54
CA ASP A 113 21.68 -9.68 -1.77
C ASP A 113 21.48 -10.41 -0.42
N ASN A 114 20.36 -11.11 -0.29
CA ASN A 114 20.07 -11.90 0.90
C ASN A 114 21.02 -13.11 0.98
N ASP A 115 21.93 -13.09 1.95
CA ASP A 115 22.92 -14.14 2.21
C ASP A 115 22.53 -15.06 3.39
N THR A 116 21.22 -15.32 3.54
CA THR A 116 20.73 -16.22 4.59
C THR A 116 21.20 -17.65 4.32
N ASP A 117 21.94 -18.24 5.27
CA ASP A 117 22.36 -19.64 5.20
C ASP A 117 21.17 -20.58 5.46
N VAL A 118 20.69 -21.18 4.36
CA VAL A 118 19.51 -22.07 4.36
C VAL A 118 19.76 -23.34 5.18
N ASP A 119 20.95 -23.91 5.13
CA ASP A 119 21.26 -25.16 5.84
C ASP A 119 21.32 -24.93 7.35
N GLN A 120 21.89 -23.80 7.79
CA GLN A 120 21.84 -23.41 9.19
C GLN A 120 20.41 -23.15 9.67
N CYS A 121 19.58 -22.51 8.86
CA CYS A 121 18.16 -22.32 9.18
C CYS A 121 17.43 -23.66 9.33
N ILE A 122 17.68 -24.62 8.44
CA ILE A 122 17.09 -25.97 8.53
C ILE A 122 17.49 -26.63 9.85
N GLN A 123 18.79 -26.62 10.18
CA GLN A 123 19.28 -27.24 11.41
C GLN A 123 18.65 -26.60 12.66
N LYS A 124 18.60 -25.27 12.73
CA LYS A 124 17.97 -24.54 13.84
C LYS A 124 16.47 -24.80 13.95
N LEU A 125 15.77 -24.95 12.82
CA LEU A 125 14.35 -25.32 12.82
C LEU A 125 14.15 -26.74 13.37
N MET A 126 14.99 -27.69 12.96
CA MET A 126 14.97 -29.08 13.44
C MET A 126 15.32 -29.19 14.93
N ASP A 127 16.25 -28.37 15.42
CA ASP A 127 16.65 -28.32 16.83
C ASP A 127 15.65 -27.53 17.72
N ASN A 128 14.56 -27.02 17.12
CA ASN A 128 13.55 -26.19 17.77
C ASN A 128 14.15 -25.00 18.54
N ASP A 129 15.06 -24.26 17.91
CA ASP A 129 15.75 -23.13 18.55
C ASP A 129 14.77 -21.99 18.86
N THR A 130 14.64 -21.65 20.15
CA THR A 130 13.86 -20.51 20.65
C THR A 130 14.30 -19.15 20.09
N GLY A 131 15.53 -19.05 19.60
CA GLY A 131 16.10 -17.84 19.01
C GLY A 131 15.61 -17.56 17.58
N LEU A 132 15.18 -18.59 16.85
CA LEU A 132 14.80 -18.46 15.44
C LEU A 132 13.32 -18.12 15.28
N LYS A 133 13.00 -16.83 15.28
CA LYS A 133 11.62 -16.32 15.14
C LYS A 133 11.20 -16.04 13.70
N GLU A 134 12.16 -15.82 12.81
CA GLU A 134 11.92 -15.39 11.44
C GLU A 134 12.91 -16.06 10.49
N VAL A 135 12.37 -16.59 9.39
CA VAL A 135 13.12 -17.19 8.29
C VAL A 135 12.80 -16.40 7.02
N ASN A 136 13.81 -15.77 6.45
CA ASN A 136 13.67 -14.91 5.27
C ASN A 136 14.58 -15.40 4.13
N LEU A 137 13.97 -15.95 3.08
CA LEU A 137 14.64 -16.41 1.86
C LEU A 137 14.30 -15.55 0.64
N ASN A 138 13.89 -14.30 0.86
CA ASN A 138 13.50 -13.41 -0.24
C ASN A 138 14.65 -13.25 -1.25
N ASN A 139 14.28 -13.22 -2.55
CA ASN A 139 15.18 -13.07 -3.69
C ASN A 139 16.20 -14.20 -3.92
N MET A 140 16.13 -15.30 -3.17
CA MET A 140 17.07 -16.43 -3.29
C MET A 140 16.66 -17.44 -4.38
N LYS A 141 16.66 -17.03 -5.66
CA LYS A 141 16.26 -17.89 -6.79
C LYS A 141 17.20 -19.06 -7.09
N ARG A 142 18.44 -18.99 -6.60
CA ARG A 142 19.46 -20.03 -6.83
C ARG A 142 19.37 -21.19 -5.83
N THR A 143 18.55 -21.05 -4.79
CA THR A 143 18.38 -22.10 -3.78
C THR A 143 17.70 -23.33 -4.38
N PRO A 144 18.26 -24.53 -4.21
CA PRO A 144 17.69 -25.75 -4.76
C PRO A 144 16.33 -26.07 -4.11
N ILE A 145 15.33 -26.42 -4.94
CA ILE A 145 13.96 -26.78 -4.51
C ILE A 145 13.94 -27.85 -3.39
N PRO A 146 14.75 -28.93 -3.43
CA PRO A 146 14.78 -29.91 -2.36
C PRO A 146 15.17 -29.33 -1.00
N GLN A 147 16.03 -28.32 -0.96
CA GLN A 147 16.46 -27.67 0.28
C GLN A 147 15.33 -26.80 0.86
N ILE A 148 14.59 -26.10 0.00
CA ILE A 148 13.41 -25.32 0.39
C ILE A 148 12.33 -26.24 0.97
N ARG A 149 12.10 -27.39 0.33
CA ARG A 149 11.18 -28.41 0.85
C ARG A 149 11.58 -28.90 2.23
N ARG A 150 12.85 -29.24 2.44
CA ARG A 150 13.36 -29.65 3.77
C ARG A 150 13.18 -28.57 4.83
N LEU A 151 13.39 -27.30 4.47
CA LEU A 151 13.15 -26.18 5.36
C LEU A 151 11.67 -26.04 5.75
N ILE A 152 10.77 -26.19 4.78
CA ILE A 152 9.32 -26.17 5.02
C ILE A 152 8.91 -27.37 5.88
N GLU A 153 9.45 -28.57 5.64
CA GLU A 153 9.21 -29.76 6.45
C GLU A 153 9.71 -29.60 7.89
N ALA A 154 10.91 -29.06 8.09
CA ALA A 154 11.45 -28.77 9.41
C ALA A 154 10.57 -27.77 10.19
N LEU A 155 9.91 -26.85 9.48
CA LEU A 155 8.97 -25.92 10.08
C LEU A 155 7.73 -26.62 10.66
N ALA A 156 7.34 -27.82 10.18
CA ALA A 156 6.15 -28.53 10.70
C ALA A 156 6.19 -28.76 12.22
N TYR A 157 7.38 -29.04 12.76
CA TYR A 157 7.59 -29.42 14.15
C TYR A 157 8.08 -28.26 15.04
N ASN A 158 8.35 -27.10 14.45
CA ASN A 158 8.93 -25.98 15.17
C ASN A 158 7.84 -25.14 15.86
N GLU A 159 8.05 -24.79 17.13
CA GLU A 159 7.06 -24.07 17.96
C GLU A 159 7.40 -22.57 18.13
N HIS A 160 8.49 -22.09 17.54
CA HIS A 160 9.04 -20.76 17.81
C HIS A 160 9.11 -19.84 16.60
N CYS A 161 9.19 -20.39 15.39
CA CYS A 161 9.28 -19.64 14.15
C CYS A 161 7.91 -19.05 13.80
N GLU A 162 7.79 -17.72 13.94
CA GLU A 162 6.54 -17.00 13.72
C GLU A 162 6.41 -16.47 12.28
N ARG A 163 7.52 -16.32 11.54
CA ARG A 163 7.53 -15.64 10.25
C ARG A 163 8.33 -16.41 9.20
N LEU A 164 7.68 -16.71 8.08
CA LEU A 164 8.31 -17.32 6.91
C LEU A 164 8.12 -16.41 5.68
N SER A 165 9.22 -16.04 5.05
CA SER A 165 9.22 -15.21 3.83
C SER A 165 9.97 -15.89 2.70
N LEU A 166 9.24 -16.19 1.62
CA LEU A 166 9.71 -16.86 0.40
C LEU A 166 9.36 -16.01 -0.84
N ALA A 167 9.62 -14.71 -0.81
CA ALA A 167 9.25 -13.81 -1.89
C ALA A 167 10.25 -13.84 -3.06
N ASN A 168 9.76 -13.75 -4.29
CA ASN A 168 10.57 -13.67 -5.52
C ASN A 168 11.59 -14.83 -5.66
N MET A 169 11.18 -16.05 -5.33
CA MET A 169 12.02 -17.24 -5.43
C MET A 169 11.76 -18.05 -6.72
N GLY A 170 10.68 -17.74 -7.46
CA GLY A 170 10.32 -18.45 -8.68
C GLY A 170 9.69 -19.82 -8.41
N LEU A 171 8.97 -19.94 -7.29
CA LEU A 171 8.37 -21.20 -6.85
C LEU A 171 7.06 -21.53 -7.58
N TYR A 172 6.86 -22.81 -7.89
CA TYR A 172 5.62 -23.36 -8.44
C TYR A 172 4.88 -24.18 -7.38
N ASP A 173 3.61 -24.50 -7.64
CA ASP A 173 2.74 -25.27 -6.73
C ASP A 173 3.37 -26.57 -6.23
N ASN A 174 4.04 -27.30 -7.13
CA ASN A 174 4.68 -28.57 -6.77
C ASN A 174 5.87 -28.36 -5.83
N ASP A 175 6.59 -27.26 -5.93
CA ASP A 175 7.80 -27.03 -5.15
C ASP A 175 7.48 -26.88 -3.66
N ILE A 176 6.35 -26.23 -3.36
CA ILE A 176 5.92 -25.91 -2.00
C ILE A 176 4.63 -26.61 -1.55
N ALA A 177 4.21 -27.69 -2.24
CA ALA A 177 3.01 -28.44 -1.86
C ALA A 177 3.00 -28.88 -0.39
N VAL A 178 4.18 -29.17 0.18
CA VAL A 178 4.37 -29.55 1.59
C VAL A 178 4.00 -28.44 2.58
N LEU A 179 3.99 -27.18 2.13
CA LEU A 179 3.59 -26.05 2.96
C LEU A 179 2.14 -26.20 3.45
N ILE A 180 1.25 -26.80 2.65
CA ILE A 180 -0.15 -26.99 3.02
C ILE A 180 -0.25 -27.88 4.28
N THR A 181 0.44 -29.02 4.28
CA THR A 181 0.47 -29.94 5.43
C THR A 181 1.16 -29.31 6.64
N VAL A 182 2.18 -28.49 6.41
CA VAL A 182 2.88 -27.77 7.48
C VAL A 182 1.97 -26.75 8.15
N VAL A 183 1.15 -26.01 7.39
CA VAL A 183 0.18 -25.06 7.96
C VAL A 183 -0.91 -25.76 8.79
N GLU A 184 -1.28 -27.00 8.43
CA GLU A 184 -2.23 -27.80 9.22
C GLU A 184 -1.62 -28.33 10.53
N MET A 185 -0.31 -28.59 10.57
CA MET A 185 0.37 -29.13 11.76
C MET A 185 0.93 -28.05 12.66
N ASN A 186 1.49 -26.99 12.09
CA ASN A 186 2.20 -25.96 12.81
C ASN A 186 1.23 -24.96 13.48
N THR A 187 1.48 -24.68 14.75
CA THR A 187 0.68 -23.73 15.55
C THR A 187 1.39 -22.42 15.88
N ALA A 188 2.67 -22.29 15.54
CA ALA A 188 3.50 -21.12 15.85
C ALA A 188 3.54 -20.08 14.72
N LEU A 189 3.37 -20.51 13.47
CA LEU A 189 3.50 -19.65 12.30
C LEU A 189 2.38 -18.61 12.26
N LYS A 190 2.76 -17.33 12.25
CA LYS A 190 1.84 -16.18 12.24
C LYS A 190 1.87 -15.43 10.92
N LYS A 191 3.04 -15.31 10.28
CA LYS A 191 3.22 -14.52 9.06
C LYS A 191 3.82 -15.36 7.95
N LEU A 192 3.16 -15.35 6.80
CA LEU A 192 3.58 -16.07 5.62
C LEU A 192 3.64 -15.12 4.42
N ASN A 193 4.80 -15.05 3.77
CA ASN A 193 5.00 -14.25 2.58
C ASN A 193 5.41 -15.12 1.39
N LEU A 194 4.57 -15.14 0.35
CA LEU A 194 4.73 -15.89 -0.89
C LEU A 194 4.64 -14.97 -2.13
N GLU A 195 4.89 -13.67 -1.95
CA GLU A 195 4.80 -12.66 -3.03
C GLU A 195 5.73 -12.96 -4.21
N THR A 196 5.32 -12.57 -5.42
CA THR A 196 6.17 -12.64 -6.62
C THR A 196 6.68 -14.06 -6.94
N ASN A 197 5.79 -15.06 -6.87
CA ASN A 197 6.08 -16.45 -7.28
C ASN A 197 5.14 -16.87 -8.43
N TYR A 198 5.12 -18.15 -8.80
CA TYR A 198 4.28 -18.71 -9.86
C TYR A 198 3.21 -19.66 -9.29
N LEU A 199 2.61 -19.28 -8.16
CA LEU A 199 1.63 -20.10 -7.46
C LEU A 199 0.22 -19.90 -8.03
N SER A 200 -0.51 -21.00 -8.23
CA SER A 200 -1.87 -20.99 -8.75
C SER A 200 -2.91 -20.66 -7.68
N GLY A 201 -4.12 -20.31 -8.12
CA GLY A 201 -5.26 -20.11 -7.23
C GLY A 201 -5.64 -21.39 -6.48
N ASP A 202 -5.51 -22.56 -7.10
CA ASP A 202 -5.86 -23.84 -6.49
C ASP A 202 -4.94 -24.17 -5.31
N PHE A 203 -3.66 -23.80 -5.42
CA PHE A 203 -2.71 -23.89 -4.30
C PHE A 203 -3.17 -23.02 -3.12
N PHE A 204 -3.50 -21.75 -3.36
CA PHE A 204 -3.98 -20.85 -2.30
C PHE A 204 -5.32 -21.30 -1.72
N ALA A 205 -6.24 -21.84 -2.51
CA ALA A 205 -7.50 -22.39 -2.01
C ALA A 205 -7.25 -23.50 -0.97
N LYS A 206 -6.32 -24.42 -1.27
CA LYS A 206 -5.90 -25.47 -0.33
C LYS A 206 -5.17 -24.89 0.89
N LEU A 207 -4.28 -23.92 0.69
CA LEU A 207 -3.55 -23.27 1.77
C LEU A 207 -4.47 -22.56 2.76
N PHE A 208 -5.45 -21.78 2.29
CA PHE A 208 -6.40 -21.09 3.17
C PHE A 208 -7.36 -22.08 3.85
N LYS A 209 -7.70 -23.18 3.18
CA LYS A 209 -8.48 -24.26 3.78
C LYS A 209 -7.70 -24.97 4.91
N ALA A 210 -6.42 -25.24 4.71
CA ALA A 210 -5.52 -25.74 5.74
C ALA A 210 -5.40 -24.77 6.93
N ALA A 211 -5.30 -23.47 6.64
CA ALA A 211 -5.22 -22.42 7.66
C ALA A 211 -6.48 -22.32 8.56
N LEU A 212 -7.61 -22.92 8.17
CA LEU A 212 -8.82 -22.97 9.00
C LEU A 212 -8.71 -23.93 10.19
N VAL A 213 -7.80 -24.91 10.14
CA VAL A 213 -7.65 -25.93 11.18
C VAL A 213 -7.07 -25.31 12.46
N ASN A 214 -5.89 -24.67 12.34
CA ASN A 214 -5.21 -24.09 13.49
C ASN A 214 -5.57 -22.62 13.73
N GLN A 215 -5.94 -21.87 12.69
CA GLN A 215 -6.26 -20.43 12.76
C GLN A 215 -5.17 -19.56 13.43
N THR A 216 -3.91 -20.01 13.38
CA THR A 216 -2.74 -19.34 13.97
C THR A 216 -2.15 -18.28 13.06
N LEU A 217 -2.30 -18.45 11.75
CA LEU A 217 -1.86 -17.48 10.74
C LEU A 217 -2.63 -16.16 10.89
N GLU A 218 -1.88 -15.07 11.00
CA GLU A 218 -2.37 -13.71 11.14
C GLU A 218 -2.19 -12.90 9.86
N GLU A 219 -1.09 -13.13 9.13
CA GLU A 219 -0.73 -12.37 7.95
C GLU A 219 -0.33 -13.30 6.80
N VAL A 220 -1.00 -13.17 5.65
CA VAL A 220 -0.66 -13.92 4.42
C VAL A 220 -0.50 -12.94 3.27
N LYS A 221 0.66 -12.97 2.63
CA LYS A 221 0.96 -12.17 1.45
C LYS A 221 1.14 -13.07 0.23
N ALA A 222 0.33 -12.81 -0.79
CA ALA A 222 0.21 -13.60 -2.01
C ALA A 222 0.07 -12.70 -3.26
N VAL A 223 0.52 -11.44 -3.21
CA VAL A 223 0.42 -10.52 -4.35
C VAL A 223 1.46 -10.80 -5.43
N ASN A 224 1.20 -10.27 -6.63
CA ASN A 224 2.11 -10.32 -7.78
C ASN A 224 2.50 -11.74 -8.24
N GLN A 225 1.58 -12.70 -8.16
CA GLN A 225 1.83 -14.02 -8.73
C GLN A 225 1.96 -13.91 -10.26
N GLY A 226 2.86 -14.72 -10.84
CA GLY A 226 3.03 -14.83 -12.28
C GLY A 226 1.86 -15.51 -12.99
N VAL A 227 0.88 -16.04 -12.24
CA VAL A 227 -0.32 -16.69 -12.75
C VAL A 227 -1.55 -15.92 -12.24
N SER A 228 -2.51 -15.65 -13.13
CA SER A 228 -3.80 -15.08 -12.73
C SER A 228 -4.72 -16.16 -12.16
N PHE A 229 -5.40 -15.88 -11.06
CA PHE A 229 -6.34 -16.83 -10.45
C PHE A 229 -7.61 -17.01 -11.30
N ALA A 230 -8.09 -18.25 -11.33
CA ALA A 230 -9.37 -18.59 -11.95
C ALA A 230 -10.52 -18.17 -11.01
N THR A 231 -11.67 -17.78 -11.59
CA THR A 231 -12.85 -17.35 -10.82
C THR A 231 -13.34 -18.37 -9.80
N VAL A 232 -13.22 -19.67 -10.10
CA VAL A 232 -13.62 -20.75 -9.19
C VAL A 232 -12.71 -20.78 -7.95
N ALA A 233 -11.40 -20.80 -8.18
CA ALA A 233 -10.41 -20.77 -7.10
C ALA A 233 -10.51 -19.48 -6.26
N GLU A 234 -10.75 -18.33 -6.88
CA GLU A 234 -10.96 -17.07 -6.14
C GLU A 234 -12.13 -17.19 -5.14
N LYS A 235 -13.25 -17.77 -5.56
CA LYS A 235 -14.42 -17.97 -4.67
C LYS A 235 -14.09 -18.87 -3.48
N GLU A 236 -13.41 -20.00 -3.73
CA GLU A 236 -13.02 -20.92 -2.65
C GLU A 236 -12.05 -20.27 -1.66
N ILE A 237 -11.11 -19.45 -2.15
CA ILE A 237 -10.22 -18.65 -1.31
C ILE A 237 -11.02 -17.67 -0.45
N ILE A 238 -11.96 -16.93 -1.05
CA ILE A 238 -12.79 -15.96 -0.34
C ILE A 238 -13.61 -16.65 0.76
N ASP A 239 -14.27 -17.76 0.45
CA ASP A 239 -15.10 -18.49 1.41
C ASP A 239 -14.25 -19.02 2.59
N SER A 240 -13.05 -19.53 2.29
CA SER A 240 -12.11 -19.98 3.31
C SER A 240 -11.61 -18.83 4.19
N ILE A 241 -11.34 -17.65 3.62
CA ILE A 241 -10.94 -16.46 4.37
C ILE A 241 -12.07 -15.96 5.28
N VAL A 242 -13.30 -15.94 4.79
CA VAL A 242 -14.47 -15.46 5.55
C VAL A 242 -14.76 -16.39 6.74
N ALA A 243 -14.57 -17.70 6.57
CA ALA A 243 -14.69 -18.68 7.64
C ALA A 243 -13.59 -18.55 8.70
N ASN A 244 -12.42 -18.00 8.35
CA ASN A 244 -11.29 -17.84 9.26
C ASN A 244 -11.45 -16.59 10.15
N THR A 245 -11.13 -16.71 11.44
CA THR A 245 -11.18 -15.59 12.41
C THR A 245 -9.79 -15.11 12.87
N GLY A 246 -8.73 -15.86 12.58
CA GLY A 246 -7.35 -15.54 12.98
C GLY A 246 -6.63 -14.59 12.02
N LEU A 247 -6.98 -14.65 10.73
CA LEU A 247 -6.36 -13.84 9.67
C LEU A 247 -6.73 -12.36 9.82
N THR A 248 -5.73 -11.51 10.01
CA THR A 248 -5.89 -10.07 10.20
C THR A 248 -5.41 -9.24 9.02
N LYS A 249 -4.42 -9.72 8.26
CA LYS A 249 -3.88 -9.00 7.11
C LYS A 249 -3.70 -9.97 5.95
N ILE A 250 -4.42 -9.72 4.87
CA ILE A 250 -4.34 -10.56 3.67
C ILE A 250 -4.03 -9.65 2.49
N SER A 251 -3.00 -10.00 1.74
CA SER A 251 -2.61 -9.29 0.52
C SER A 251 -2.73 -10.26 -0.64
N ILE A 252 -3.81 -10.17 -1.40
CA ILE A 252 -4.11 -11.05 -2.53
C ILE A 252 -4.75 -10.24 -3.66
N ASN A 253 -4.35 -10.53 -4.90
CA ASN A 253 -4.94 -9.90 -6.07
C ASN A 253 -6.17 -10.69 -6.51
N LEU A 254 -7.36 -10.23 -6.13
CA LEU A 254 -8.64 -10.80 -6.58
C LEU A 254 -9.21 -9.98 -7.73
N ARG A 255 -9.65 -10.67 -8.79
CA ARG A 255 -10.35 -10.04 -9.90
C ARG A 255 -11.76 -9.63 -9.51
N LEU A 256 -12.47 -10.49 -8.76
CA LEU A 256 -13.85 -10.25 -8.36
C LEU A 256 -13.97 -9.12 -7.33
N PRO A 257 -14.73 -8.03 -7.60
CA PRO A 257 -14.93 -6.93 -6.65
C PRO A 257 -15.61 -7.37 -5.36
N GLU A 258 -16.60 -8.27 -5.45
CA GLU A 258 -17.30 -8.83 -4.28
C GLU A 258 -16.33 -9.53 -3.32
N GLY A 259 -15.35 -10.25 -3.87
CA GLY A 259 -14.31 -10.92 -3.10
C GLY A 259 -13.45 -9.95 -2.29
N ARG A 260 -13.10 -8.81 -2.88
CA ARG A 260 -12.32 -7.77 -2.20
C ARG A 260 -13.05 -7.24 -0.96
N HIS A 261 -14.33 -6.89 -1.10
CA HIS A 261 -15.13 -6.39 0.02
C HIS A 261 -15.36 -7.46 1.09
N LYS A 262 -15.59 -8.72 0.71
CA LYS A 262 -15.75 -9.84 1.66
C LYS A 262 -14.48 -10.08 2.48
N VAL A 263 -13.33 -10.12 1.81
CA VAL A 263 -12.02 -10.30 2.46
C VAL A 263 -11.73 -9.12 3.39
N GLU A 264 -11.97 -7.88 2.94
CA GLU A 264 -11.78 -6.68 3.75
C GLU A 264 -12.64 -6.72 5.02
N ASN A 265 -13.95 -6.99 4.88
CA ASN A 265 -14.86 -7.10 6.03
C ASN A 265 -14.44 -8.21 7.00
N ALA A 266 -13.99 -9.37 6.48
CA ALA A 266 -13.49 -10.45 7.32
C ALA A 266 -12.23 -10.04 8.10
N THR A 267 -11.27 -9.39 7.45
CA THR A 267 -10.04 -8.90 8.11
C THR A 267 -10.33 -7.82 9.17
N LEU A 268 -11.27 -6.91 8.90
CA LEU A 268 -11.71 -5.89 9.86
C LEU A 268 -12.37 -6.53 11.09
N ARG A 269 -13.30 -7.48 10.87
CA ARG A 269 -13.94 -8.26 11.95
C ARG A 269 -12.91 -8.94 12.84
N ASN A 270 -11.95 -9.62 12.23
CA ASN A 270 -10.91 -10.38 12.93
C ASN A 270 -9.95 -9.46 13.70
N GLY A 271 -9.61 -8.29 13.12
CA GLY A 271 -8.83 -7.26 13.78
C GLY A 271 -9.51 -6.70 15.04
N GLU A 272 -10.81 -6.42 14.97
CA GLU A 272 -11.60 -5.99 16.13
C GLU A 272 -11.73 -7.10 17.18
N TYR A 273 -11.91 -8.35 16.78
CA TYR A 273 -11.93 -9.49 17.71
C TYR A 273 -10.63 -9.59 18.53
N LYS A 274 -9.46 -9.50 17.87
CA LYS A 274 -8.16 -9.47 18.58
C LYS A 274 -8.00 -8.24 19.48
N ARG A 275 -8.64 -7.11 19.14
CA ARG A 275 -8.61 -5.90 19.97
C ARG A 275 -9.44 -6.08 21.25
N ILE A 276 -10.62 -6.69 21.15
CA ILE A 276 -11.47 -7.02 22.30
C ILE A 276 -10.74 -7.99 23.24
N LEU A 277 -10.19 -9.09 22.70
CA LEU A 277 -9.42 -10.07 23.47
C LEU A 277 -8.25 -9.42 24.24
N ARG A 278 -7.50 -8.52 23.60
CA ARG A 278 -6.40 -7.78 24.26
C ARG A 278 -6.90 -6.91 25.42
N ARG A 279 -8.07 -6.26 25.28
CA ARG A 279 -8.67 -5.46 26.35
C ARG A 279 -9.14 -6.32 27.51
N GLU A 280 -9.73 -7.48 27.24
CA GLU A 280 -10.17 -8.43 28.27
C GLU A 280 -8.97 -9.03 29.02
N ALA A 281 -7.93 -9.45 28.31
CA ALA A 281 -6.70 -9.93 28.90
C ALA A 281 -6.02 -8.86 29.77
N ALA A 282 -5.96 -7.60 29.32
CA ALA A 282 -5.42 -6.50 30.11
C ALA A 282 -6.25 -6.20 31.37
N LYS A 283 -7.59 -6.27 31.28
CA LYS A 283 -8.48 -6.14 32.44
C LYS A 283 -8.25 -7.27 33.45
N LYS A 284 -8.13 -8.51 32.96
CA LYS A 284 -7.87 -9.69 33.80
C LYS A 284 -6.50 -9.61 34.47
N ALA A 285 -5.45 -9.26 33.73
CA ALA A 285 -4.11 -9.07 34.29
C ALA A 285 -4.07 -7.93 35.32
N LYS A 286 -4.82 -6.83 35.10
CA LYS A 286 -4.96 -5.75 36.08
C LYS A 286 -5.68 -6.22 37.34
N TRP A 287 -6.77 -6.98 37.20
CA TRP A 287 -7.48 -7.58 38.33
C TRP A 287 -6.59 -8.53 39.13
N GLU A 288 -5.86 -9.43 38.45
CA GLU A 288 -4.92 -10.36 39.08
C GLU A 288 -3.77 -9.63 39.79
N ALA A 289 -3.24 -8.57 39.20
CA ALA A 289 -2.22 -7.74 39.84
C ALA A 289 -2.75 -7.01 41.08
N GLU A 290 -4.00 -6.54 41.05
CA GLU A 290 -4.66 -5.89 42.19
C GLU A 290 -4.96 -6.89 43.32
N GLU A 291 -5.39 -8.11 42.99
CA GLU A 291 -5.58 -9.20 43.94
C GLU A 291 -4.25 -9.64 44.58
N LEU A 292 -3.18 -9.77 43.79
CA LEU A 292 -1.84 -10.09 44.30
C LEU A 292 -1.28 -8.98 45.22
N ALA A 293 -1.63 -7.72 44.94
CA ALA A 293 -1.26 -6.59 45.79
C ALA A 293 -2.04 -6.56 47.12
N LYS A 294 -3.29 -7.05 47.13
CA LYS A 294 -4.11 -7.19 48.35
C LYS A 294 -3.67 -8.38 49.22
N ASN A 295 -3.15 -9.45 48.62
CA ASN A 295 -2.70 -10.63 49.36
C ASN A 295 -1.27 -11.04 48.92
N PRO A 296 -0.23 -10.31 49.39
CA PRO A 296 1.14 -10.57 48.99
C PRO A 296 1.58 -11.95 49.48
N VAL A 297 2.07 -12.78 48.55
CA VAL A 297 2.69 -14.07 48.89
C VAL A 297 3.93 -13.77 49.72
N VAL A 298 3.89 -14.08 51.02
CA VAL A 298 5.05 -14.02 51.91
C VAL A 298 6.05 -15.05 51.38
N ARG A 299 7.16 -14.59 50.81
CA ARG A 299 8.26 -15.48 50.42
C ARG A 299 8.94 -15.99 51.71
N PRO A 300 9.18 -17.31 51.84
CA PRO A 300 9.93 -17.89 52.95
C PRO A 300 11.41 -17.48 52.91
#